data_AF-A0A8J8HLT0-F1
#
_entry.id   AF-A0A8J8HLT0-F1
#
_cell.length_a   1.000
_cell.length_b   1.000
_cell.length_c   1.000
_cell.angle_alpha   90.00
_cell.angle_beta   90.00
_cell.angle_gamma   90.00
#
_symmetry.space_group_name_H-M   'P 1'
#
loop_
_entity.id
_entity.type
_entity.pdbx_description
1 polymer ?
#
loop_
_entity_poly.entity_id
_entity_poly.type
_entity_poly.pdbx_seq_one_letter_code
_entity_poly.pdbx_strand_id
1 'polypeptide(L)'
;MSLFGGSKQDEALAERDERLRKLGAECHSVQARLEGTQELVRHLDEDRDLLLSALERMRPGGSDQALAQILFDVSFKPLGLACFYVAVADWNQDQLRFVLYHEGGRARNHPSRRLSDRAGLSERVLAGRRPVYIRTMEEGHAAGSLLTAAEQATGLIPHSWYGVPLGWGSRPSGLVSFQSFQTDAFSEGRRRVMDALAGLMSTCMGSPDPSQRP
;
A
#
# COMPACT_ATOMS: atom_id res chain seq x y z
N MET A 1 -66.74 -38.43 13.44
CA MET A 1 -65.39 -38.81 12.97
C MET A 1 -64.81 -37.69 12.12
N SER A 2 -64.09 -36.73 12.69
CA SER A 2 -63.03 -35.94 12.01
C SER A 2 -62.45 -34.93 13.01
N LEU A 3 -61.54 -35.36 13.87
CA LEU A 3 -60.80 -34.47 14.81
C LEU A 3 -59.29 -34.71 14.79
N PHE A 4 -58.79 -35.65 13.98
CA PHE A 4 -57.38 -36.04 13.90
C PHE A 4 -56.64 -35.54 12.64
N GLY A 5 -57.29 -34.74 11.78
CA GLY A 5 -56.70 -34.24 10.53
C GLY A 5 -55.85 -32.96 10.69
N GLY A 6 -56.18 -32.09 11.65
CA GLY A 6 -55.51 -30.78 11.81
C GLY A 6 -54.09 -30.88 12.35
N SER A 7 -53.83 -31.75 13.34
CA SER A 7 -52.51 -31.88 13.98
C SER A 7 -51.40 -32.33 13.01
N LYS A 8 -51.69 -33.23 12.06
CA LYS A 8 -50.72 -33.64 11.04
C LYS A 8 -50.46 -32.57 9.98
N GLN A 9 -51.46 -31.73 9.69
CA GLN A 9 -51.31 -30.59 8.79
C GLN A 9 -50.49 -29.48 9.45
N ASP A 10 -50.72 -29.21 10.74
CA ASP A 10 -49.97 -28.21 11.52
C ASP A 10 -48.50 -28.61 11.69
N GLU A 11 -48.21 -29.89 11.95
CA GLU A 11 -46.82 -30.40 11.99
C GLU A 11 -46.12 -30.28 10.62
N ALA A 12 -46.80 -30.62 9.53
CA ALA A 12 -46.24 -30.50 8.18
C ALA A 12 -46.01 -29.04 7.75
N LEU A 13 -46.86 -28.11 8.22
CA LEU A 13 -46.67 -26.67 8.02
C LEU A 13 -45.47 -26.16 8.83
N ALA A 14 -45.35 -26.56 10.09
CA ALA A 14 -44.20 -26.19 10.94
C ALA A 14 -42.87 -26.70 10.37
N GLU A 15 -42.83 -27.94 9.87
CA GLU A 15 -41.63 -28.50 9.22
C GLU A 15 -41.26 -27.74 7.93
N ARG A 16 -42.28 -27.34 7.14
CA ARG A 16 -42.08 -26.51 5.95
C ARG A 16 -41.55 -25.13 6.29
N ASP A 17 -42.12 -24.46 7.30
CA ASP A 17 -41.68 -23.15 7.75
C ASP A 17 -40.24 -23.18 8.26
N GLU A 18 -39.88 -24.22 9.03
CA GLU A 18 -38.51 -24.40 9.51
C GLU A 18 -37.54 -24.64 8.34
N ARG A 19 -37.95 -25.44 7.35
CA ARG A 19 -37.15 -25.67 6.14
C ARG A 19 -36.99 -24.39 5.30
N LEU A 20 -38.02 -23.55 5.22
CA LEU A 20 -37.96 -22.25 4.56
C LEU A 20 -37.01 -21.28 5.30
N ARG A 21 -37.05 -21.24 6.63
CA ARG A 21 -36.10 -20.44 7.43
C ARG A 21 -34.66 -20.89 7.20
N LYS A 22 -34.42 -22.21 7.22
CA LYS A 22 -33.09 -22.78 6.98
C LYS A 22 -32.56 -22.43 5.59
N LEU A 23 -33.38 -22.63 4.55
CA LEU A 23 -33.02 -22.25 3.17
C LEU A 23 -32.80 -20.74 3.04
N GLY A 24 -33.61 -19.93 3.73
CA GLY A 24 -33.42 -18.48 3.81
C GLY A 24 -32.05 -18.14 4.39
N ALA A 25 -31.68 -18.70 5.54
CA ALA A 25 -30.37 -18.48 6.16
C ALA A 25 -29.20 -18.93 5.27
N GLU A 26 -29.32 -20.09 4.61
CA GLU A 26 -28.33 -20.58 3.64
C GLU A 26 -28.18 -19.62 2.45
N CYS A 27 -29.28 -19.09 1.91
CA CYS A 27 -29.26 -18.14 0.80
C CYS A 27 -28.55 -16.82 1.19
N HIS A 28 -28.87 -16.26 2.36
CA HIS A 28 -28.19 -15.05 2.86
C HIS A 28 -26.68 -15.30 3.07
N SER A 29 -26.30 -16.47 3.58
CA SER A 29 -24.89 -16.85 3.73
C SER A 29 -24.16 -16.94 2.40
N VAL A 30 -24.80 -17.54 1.38
CA VAL A 30 -24.24 -17.62 0.02
C VAL A 30 -24.12 -16.23 -0.61
N GLN A 31 -25.12 -15.36 -0.44
CA GLN A 31 -25.09 -13.98 -0.93
C GLN A 31 -23.92 -13.19 -0.31
N ALA A 32 -23.76 -13.23 1.01
CA ALA A 32 -22.65 -12.55 1.68
C ALA A 32 -21.27 -13.04 1.21
N ARG A 33 -21.14 -14.36 0.97
CA ARG A 33 -19.91 -14.94 0.40
C ARG A 33 -19.67 -14.49 -1.04
N LEU A 34 -20.72 -14.40 -1.85
CA LEU A 34 -20.62 -13.94 -3.23
C LEU A 34 -20.18 -12.48 -3.28
N GLU A 35 -20.80 -11.61 -2.50
CA GLU A 35 -20.44 -10.19 -2.38
C GLU A 35 -18.99 -10.03 -1.92
N GLY A 36 -18.57 -10.76 -0.89
CA GLY A 36 -17.18 -10.75 -0.44
C GLY A 36 -16.20 -11.24 -1.51
N THR A 37 -16.58 -12.24 -2.30
CA THR A 37 -15.74 -12.75 -3.40
C THR A 37 -15.65 -11.74 -4.55
N GLN A 38 -16.75 -11.09 -4.89
CA GLN A 38 -16.80 -10.06 -5.94
C GLN A 38 -15.93 -8.86 -5.58
N GLU A 39 -15.94 -8.45 -4.32
CA GLU A 39 -15.09 -7.36 -3.85
C GLU A 39 -13.60 -7.72 -3.92
N LEU A 40 -13.24 -8.96 -3.56
CA LEU A 40 -11.87 -9.45 -3.71
C LEU A 40 -11.43 -9.48 -5.18
N VAL A 41 -12.28 -9.95 -6.09
CA VAL A 41 -11.99 -9.95 -7.53
C VAL A 41 -11.79 -8.53 -8.04
N ARG A 42 -12.65 -7.59 -7.65
CA ARG A 42 -12.54 -6.19 -8.02
C ARG A 42 -11.21 -5.58 -7.58
N HIS A 43 -10.77 -5.85 -6.36
CA HIS A 43 -9.46 -5.41 -5.89
C HIS A 43 -8.29 -6.05 -6.65
N LEU A 44 -8.39 -7.33 -7.03
CA LEU A 44 -7.37 -7.98 -7.84
C LEU A 44 -7.28 -7.39 -9.24
N ASP A 45 -8.41 -7.02 -9.85
CA ASP A 45 -8.44 -6.36 -11.15
C ASP A 45 -7.82 -4.95 -11.07
N GLU A 46 -8.15 -4.17 -10.03
CA GLU A 46 -7.51 -2.87 -9.76
C GLU A 46 -5.99 -3.02 -9.60
N ASP A 47 -5.56 -3.98 -8.78
CA ASP A 47 -4.16 -4.25 -8.50
C ASP A 47 -3.41 -4.70 -9.77
N ARG A 48 -4.05 -5.49 -10.64
CA ARG A 48 -3.52 -5.89 -11.94
C ARG A 48 -3.36 -4.69 -12.88
N ASP A 49 -4.37 -3.84 -12.98
CA ASP A 49 -4.36 -2.66 -13.84
C ASP A 49 -3.26 -1.68 -13.43
N LEU A 50 -3.00 -1.55 -12.13
CA LEU A 50 -1.88 -0.78 -11.59
C LEU A 50 -0.54 -1.30 -12.10
N LEU A 51 -0.30 -2.60 -11.97
CA LEU A 51 0.97 -3.21 -12.38
C LEU A 51 1.18 -3.13 -13.88
N LEU A 52 0.14 -3.37 -14.68
CA LEU A 52 0.19 -3.24 -16.14
C LEU A 52 0.46 -1.79 -16.55
N SER A 53 -0.23 -0.82 -15.94
CA SER A 53 0.00 0.61 -16.21
C SER A 53 1.42 1.04 -15.88
N ALA A 54 2.00 0.54 -14.79
CA ALA A 54 3.39 0.79 -14.44
C ALA A 54 4.34 0.16 -15.47
N LEU A 55 4.11 -1.10 -15.86
CA LEU A 55 4.92 -1.82 -16.86
C LEU A 55 4.92 -1.14 -18.24
N GLU A 56 3.78 -0.64 -18.69
CA GLU A 56 3.65 0.01 -20.00
C GLU A 56 4.37 1.37 -20.06
N ARG A 57 4.38 2.09 -18.94
CA ARG A 57 4.88 3.48 -18.86
C ARG A 57 6.32 3.57 -18.38
N MET A 58 6.75 2.70 -17.46
CA MET A 58 8.13 2.69 -16.96
C MET A 58 9.07 2.06 -17.98
N ARG A 59 10.05 2.85 -18.43
CA ARG A 59 11.08 2.39 -19.36
C ARG A 59 12.47 2.51 -18.70
N PRO A 60 13.34 1.51 -18.87
CA PRO A 60 14.73 1.62 -18.45
C PRO A 60 15.41 2.83 -19.10
N GLY A 61 16.34 3.45 -18.39
CA GLY A 61 17.10 4.60 -18.87
C GLY A 61 16.40 5.96 -18.73
N GLY A 62 15.19 6.00 -18.16
CA GLY A 62 14.58 7.25 -17.69
C GLY A 62 15.30 7.83 -16.47
N SER A 63 15.14 9.14 -16.21
CA SER A 63 15.63 9.73 -14.97
C SER A 63 14.81 9.26 -13.76
N ASP A 64 15.43 9.22 -12.58
CA ASP A 64 14.73 8.81 -11.34
C ASP A 64 13.47 9.65 -11.07
N GLN A 65 13.51 10.94 -11.40
CA GLN A 65 12.36 11.84 -11.28
C GLN A 65 11.22 11.44 -12.23
N ALA A 66 11.53 11.05 -13.48
CA ALA A 66 10.52 10.60 -14.43
C ALA A 66 9.89 9.27 -13.99
N LEU A 67 10.71 8.32 -13.51
CA LEU A 67 10.22 7.07 -12.95
C LEU A 67 9.36 7.28 -11.70
N ALA A 68 9.78 8.17 -10.80
CA ALA A 68 9.01 8.55 -9.63
C ALA A 68 7.65 9.18 -10.01
N GLN A 69 7.63 10.04 -11.03
CA GLN A 69 6.39 10.66 -11.52
C GLN A 69 5.43 9.61 -12.10
N ILE A 70 5.94 8.65 -12.88
CA ILE A 70 5.12 7.56 -13.40
C ILE A 70 4.55 6.73 -12.25
N LEU A 71 5.39 6.39 -11.26
CA LEU A 71 4.95 5.63 -10.08
C LEU A 71 3.86 6.37 -9.30
N PHE A 72 4.03 7.68 -9.10
CA PHE A 72 3.02 8.54 -8.48
C PHE A 72 1.71 8.54 -9.27
N ASP A 73 1.75 8.80 -10.57
CA ASP A 73 0.56 8.88 -11.43
C ASP A 73 -0.25 7.59 -11.42
N VAL A 74 0.43 6.45 -11.43
CA VAL A 74 -0.21 5.13 -11.42
C VAL A 74 -0.78 4.82 -10.04
N SER A 75 -0.06 5.11 -8.96
CA SER A 75 -0.39 4.58 -7.63
C SER A 75 -1.19 5.52 -6.73
N PHE A 76 -1.04 6.84 -6.85
CA PHE A 76 -1.50 7.78 -5.81
C PHE A 76 -3.02 7.73 -5.57
N LYS A 77 -3.82 7.91 -6.63
CA LYS A 77 -5.29 7.89 -6.49
C LYS A 77 -5.84 6.48 -6.28
N PRO A 78 -5.45 5.45 -7.06
CA PRO A 78 -6.08 4.13 -6.92
C PRO A 78 -5.77 3.46 -5.58
N LEU A 79 -4.61 3.74 -4.98
CA LEU A 79 -4.27 3.24 -3.64
C LEU A 79 -4.84 4.13 -2.52
N GLY A 80 -5.53 5.23 -2.84
CA GLY A 80 -6.13 6.13 -1.86
C GLY A 80 -5.10 6.83 -0.96
N LEU A 81 -3.95 7.22 -1.53
CA LEU A 81 -2.85 7.80 -0.76
C LEU A 81 -3.12 9.26 -0.37
N ALA A 82 -2.65 9.64 0.82
CA ALA A 82 -2.67 11.01 1.31
C ALA A 82 -1.37 11.75 0.99
N CYS A 83 -0.24 11.08 1.23
CA CYS A 83 1.11 11.58 0.98
C CYS A 83 1.93 10.50 0.27
N PHE A 84 2.87 10.94 -0.55
CA PHE A 84 3.72 10.05 -1.35
C PHE A 84 5.04 10.73 -1.65
N TYR A 85 6.14 10.01 -1.55
CA TYR A 85 7.43 10.52 -2.01
C TYR A 85 8.34 9.41 -2.50
N VAL A 86 9.28 9.78 -3.35
CA VAL A 86 10.39 8.94 -3.78
C VAL A 86 11.70 9.65 -3.46
N ALA A 87 12.60 8.94 -2.80
CA ALA A 87 13.91 9.44 -2.43
C ALA A 87 15.01 8.54 -2.99
N VAL A 88 16.04 9.14 -3.55
CA VAL A 88 17.20 8.47 -4.14
C VAL A 88 18.42 8.71 -3.25
N ALA A 89 19.13 7.64 -2.93
CA ALA A 89 20.32 7.65 -2.10
C ALA A 89 21.58 7.80 -2.97
N ASP A 90 22.34 8.87 -2.73
CA ASP A 90 23.72 9.01 -3.17
C ASP A 90 24.64 8.65 -2.00
N TRP A 91 25.10 7.40 -1.97
CA TRP A 91 25.97 6.89 -0.92
C TRP A 91 27.39 7.48 -0.96
N ASN A 92 27.82 8.02 -2.10
CA ASN A 92 29.15 8.61 -2.24
C ASN A 92 29.17 10.03 -1.68
N GLN A 93 28.10 10.78 -1.89
CA GLN A 93 27.94 12.15 -1.39
C GLN A 93 27.23 12.22 -0.03
N ASP A 94 26.84 11.09 0.54
CA ASP A 94 26.10 10.99 1.80
C ASP A 94 24.77 11.77 1.75
N GLN A 95 24.02 11.67 0.65
CA GLN A 95 22.78 12.40 0.45
C GLN A 95 21.59 11.51 0.14
N LEU A 96 20.44 11.82 0.76
CA LEU A 96 19.13 11.34 0.40
C LEU A 96 18.36 12.47 -0.28
N ARG A 97 18.19 12.37 -1.59
CA ARG A 97 17.54 13.38 -2.43
C ARG A 97 16.10 12.99 -2.70
N PHE A 98 15.15 13.87 -2.39
CA PHE A 98 13.73 13.63 -2.67
C PHE A 98 13.39 14.07 -4.09
N VAL A 99 13.41 13.13 -5.03
CA VAL A 99 13.16 13.39 -6.46
C VAL A 99 11.68 13.65 -6.75
N LEU A 100 10.79 13.22 -5.86
CA LEU A 100 9.37 13.57 -5.86
C LEU A 100 8.88 13.61 -4.42
N TYR A 101 8.12 14.63 -4.05
CA TYR A 101 7.47 14.73 -2.74
C TYR A 101 6.08 15.33 -2.90
N HIS A 102 5.08 14.63 -2.40
CA HIS A 102 3.68 15.04 -2.47
C HIS A 102 3.02 14.92 -1.10
N GLU A 103 2.48 16.02 -0.60
CA GLU A 103 1.95 16.16 0.74
C GLU A 103 0.70 17.04 0.71
N GLY A 104 -0.37 16.56 1.36
CA GLY A 104 -1.63 17.32 1.45
C GLY A 104 -2.23 17.69 0.08
N GLY A 105 -2.11 16.80 -0.91
CA GLY A 105 -2.64 17.06 -2.25
C GLY A 105 -1.79 17.96 -3.15
N ARG A 106 -0.56 18.31 -2.74
CA ARG A 106 0.32 19.22 -3.50
C ARG A 106 1.73 18.67 -3.65
N ALA A 107 2.32 18.88 -4.82
CA ALA A 107 3.75 18.68 -5.03
C ALA A 107 4.56 19.69 -4.19
N ARG A 108 5.62 19.22 -3.55
CA ARG A 108 6.51 20.00 -2.69
C ARG A 108 7.96 19.75 -3.10
N ASN A 109 8.79 20.77 -2.94
CA ASN A 109 10.24 20.59 -2.95
C ASN A 109 10.68 20.29 -1.53
N HIS A 110 11.16 19.07 -1.28
CA HIS A 110 11.69 18.68 0.01
C HIS A 110 13.23 18.76 -0.02
N PRO A 111 13.88 19.40 0.96
CA PRO A 111 15.34 19.47 1.00
C PRO A 111 15.96 18.08 1.12
N SER A 112 17.15 17.93 0.54
CA SER A 112 17.93 16.70 0.69
C SER A 112 18.39 16.54 2.14
N ARG A 113 18.49 15.29 2.59
CA ARG A 113 18.98 14.95 3.94
C ARG A 113 20.31 14.22 3.86
N ARG A 114 21.09 14.22 4.95
CA ARG A 114 22.30 13.39 5.02
C ARG A 114 21.95 11.98 5.43
N LEU A 115 22.51 10.98 4.75
CA LEU A 115 22.27 9.57 5.11
C LEU A 115 22.92 9.24 6.46
N SER A 116 24.04 9.89 6.80
CA SER A 116 24.76 9.75 8.07
C SER A 116 23.93 10.09 9.31
N ASP A 117 22.95 10.99 9.18
CA ASP A 117 22.15 11.45 10.31
C ASP A 117 21.26 10.32 10.85
N ARG A 118 21.00 9.28 10.04
CA ARG A 118 20.21 8.09 10.39
C ARG A 118 18.87 8.43 11.06
N ALA A 119 18.29 9.56 10.71
CA ALA A 119 17.12 10.12 11.36
C ALA A 119 15.89 9.92 10.48
N GLY A 120 14.92 9.14 10.94
CA GLY A 120 13.64 8.98 10.26
C GLY A 120 13.37 7.56 9.75
N LEU A 121 12.14 7.39 9.25
CA LEU A 121 11.66 6.11 8.72
C LEU A 121 12.36 5.72 7.41
N SER A 122 12.73 6.70 6.58
CA SER A 122 13.43 6.47 5.32
C SER A 122 14.77 5.75 5.54
N GLU A 123 15.56 6.26 6.47
CA GLU A 123 16.87 5.74 6.85
C GLU A 123 16.73 4.34 7.47
N ARG A 124 15.66 4.08 8.24
CA ARG A 124 15.34 2.72 8.73
C ARG A 124 15.07 1.74 7.60
N VAL A 125 14.35 2.15 6.55
CA VAL A 125 14.13 1.31 5.36
C VAL A 125 15.45 1.04 4.64
N LEU A 126 16.25 2.08 4.39
CA LEU A 126 17.53 1.94 3.69
C LEU A 126 18.54 1.07 4.45
N ALA A 127 18.64 1.27 5.77
CA ALA A 127 19.53 0.48 6.63
C ALA A 127 19.03 -0.97 6.79
N GLY A 128 17.72 -1.15 6.95
CA GLY A 128 17.09 -2.46 7.13
C GLY A 128 16.97 -3.27 5.84
N ARG A 129 17.07 -2.62 4.67
CA ARG A 129 16.96 -3.20 3.32
C ARG A 129 15.69 -4.03 3.13
N ARG A 130 14.63 -3.62 3.81
CA ARG A 130 13.34 -4.30 3.78
C ARG A 130 12.23 -3.27 3.92
N PRO A 131 11.03 -3.59 3.42
CA PRO A 131 9.89 -2.73 3.65
C PRO A 131 9.63 -2.55 5.16
N VAL A 132 9.20 -1.35 5.54
CA VAL A 132 8.78 -1.03 6.90
C VAL A 132 7.36 -0.51 6.86
N TYR A 133 6.49 -1.16 7.64
CA TYR A 133 5.11 -0.74 7.79
C TYR A 133 4.87 -0.17 9.19
N ILE A 134 4.34 1.04 9.23
CA ILE A 134 3.86 1.75 10.41
C ILE A 134 2.35 1.88 10.25
N ARG A 135 1.60 1.39 11.23
CA ARG A 135 0.14 1.35 11.20
C ARG A 135 -0.49 2.57 11.85
N THR A 136 0.19 3.15 12.82
CA THR A 136 -0.34 4.23 13.65
C THR A 136 0.68 5.36 13.83
N MET A 137 0.19 6.54 14.20
CA MET A 137 1.04 7.68 14.57
C MET A 137 1.96 7.35 15.75
N GLU A 138 1.45 6.64 16.75
CA GLU A 138 2.22 6.24 17.94
C GLU A 138 3.37 5.29 17.54
N GLU A 139 3.10 4.30 16.68
CA GLU A 139 4.14 3.44 16.12
C GLU A 139 5.18 4.27 15.35
N GLY A 140 4.74 5.25 14.58
CA GLY A 140 5.60 6.15 13.83
C GLY A 140 6.51 6.99 14.73
N HIS A 141 5.95 7.60 15.77
CA HIS A 141 6.71 8.36 16.76
C HIS A 141 7.73 7.49 17.50
N ALA A 142 7.33 6.30 17.97
CA ALA A 142 8.24 5.35 18.61
C ALA A 142 9.36 4.88 17.68
N ALA A 143 9.06 4.84 16.37
CA ALA A 143 10.00 4.51 15.31
C ALA A 143 10.89 5.69 14.84
N GLY A 144 10.74 6.88 15.44
CA GLY A 144 11.52 8.07 15.09
C GLY A 144 11.03 8.78 13.83
N SER A 145 9.72 8.77 13.53
CA SER A 145 9.15 9.54 12.43
C SER A 145 9.47 11.03 12.58
N LEU A 146 9.81 11.67 11.45
CA LEU A 146 10.06 13.09 11.37
C LEU A 146 8.85 13.75 10.73
N LEU A 147 8.25 14.70 11.43
CA LEU A 147 7.13 15.48 10.90
C LEU A 147 7.67 16.67 10.11
N THR A 148 7.07 16.96 8.97
CA THR A 148 7.38 18.18 8.21
C THR A 148 6.82 19.41 8.92
N ALA A 149 7.33 20.59 8.58
CA ALA A 149 6.77 21.84 9.08
C ALA A 149 5.28 22.02 8.68
N ALA A 150 4.87 21.48 7.53
CA ALA A 150 3.49 21.57 7.07
C ALA A 150 2.58 20.64 7.87
N GLU A 151 3.02 19.42 8.14
CA GLU A 151 2.34 18.45 9.00
C GLU A 151 2.14 19.03 10.42
N GLN A 152 3.19 19.64 10.98
CA GLN A 152 3.11 20.30 12.28
C GLN A 152 2.16 21.50 12.27
N ALA A 153 2.17 22.31 11.22
CA ALA A 153 1.34 23.52 11.13
C ALA A 153 -0.15 23.21 10.87
N THR A 154 -0.44 22.17 10.09
CA THR A 154 -1.82 21.84 9.67
C THR A 154 -2.46 20.75 10.50
N GLY A 155 -1.67 19.94 11.21
CA GLY A 155 -2.15 18.74 11.91
C GLY A 155 -2.54 17.60 10.98
N LEU A 156 -2.37 17.74 9.66
CA LEU A 156 -2.68 16.70 8.67
C LEU A 156 -1.52 15.72 8.58
N ILE A 157 -1.36 14.89 9.62
CA ILE A 157 -0.29 13.91 9.74
C ILE A 157 -0.80 12.54 9.29
N PRO A 158 -0.09 11.83 8.39
CA PRO A 158 -0.45 10.46 8.02
C PRO A 158 -0.30 9.48 9.18
N HIS A 159 -1.33 8.64 9.38
CA HIS A 159 -1.36 7.62 10.42
C HIS A 159 -0.64 6.33 10.00
N SER A 160 -0.85 5.92 8.76
CA SER A 160 -0.18 4.78 8.16
C SER A 160 0.94 5.23 7.24
N TRP A 161 2.09 4.57 7.33
CA TRP A 161 3.25 4.80 6.49
C TRP A 161 3.84 3.46 6.05
N TYR A 162 4.01 3.27 4.74
CA TYR A 162 4.70 2.12 4.17
C TYR A 162 5.85 2.57 3.30
N GLY A 163 7.06 2.23 3.70
CA GLY A 163 8.27 2.53 2.94
C GLY A 163 8.87 1.27 2.36
N VAL A 164 9.17 1.30 1.07
CA VAL A 164 9.72 0.16 0.31
C VAL A 164 11.07 0.58 -0.27
N PRO A 165 12.16 -0.17 -0.03
CA PRO A 165 13.45 0.15 -0.63
C PRO A 165 13.41 -0.02 -2.15
N LEU A 166 14.13 0.85 -2.86
CA LEU A 166 14.35 0.76 -4.30
C LEU A 166 15.77 0.28 -4.57
N GLY A 167 15.93 -0.68 -5.48
CA GLY A 167 17.20 -1.27 -5.87
C GLY A 167 17.52 -2.59 -5.16
N TRP A 168 18.54 -3.28 -5.67
CA TRP A 168 18.93 -4.62 -5.23
C TRP A 168 20.29 -4.63 -4.52
N GLY A 169 20.48 -5.60 -3.62
CA GLY A 169 21.76 -5.85 -2.95
C GLY A 169 21.95 -5.11 -1.62
N SER A 170 23.21 -4.82 -1.28
CA SER A 170 23.59 -4.34 0.06
C SER A 170 23.40 -2.83 0.28
N ARG A 171 23.14 -2.06 -0.77
CA ARG A 171 22.91 -0.61 -0.70
C ARG A 171 21.76 -0.26 -1.64
N PRO A 172 20.51 -0.12 -1.12
CA PRO A 172 19.39 0.32 -1.93
C PRO A 172 19.70 1.67 -2.59
N SER A 173 19.32 1.84 -3.85
CA SER A 173 19.45 3.09 -4.61
C SER A 173 18.49 4.17 -4.11
N GLY A 174 17.49 3.81 -3.32
CA GLY A 174 16.51 4.75 -2.78
C GLY A 174 15.38 4.06 -2.02
N LEU A 175 14.26 4.76 -1.88
CA LEU A 175 13.01 4.20 -1.40
C LEU A 175 11.80 4.96 -1.97
N VAL A 176 10.64 4.33 -1.91
CA VAL A 176 9.34 4.95 -2.11
C VAL A 176 8.53 4.88 -0.82
N SER A 177 7.74 5.91 -0.53
CA SER A 177 6.84 5.98 0.61
C SER A 177 5.40 6.15 0.16
N PHE A 178 4.52 5.30 0.69
CA PHE A 178 3.06 5.34 0.56
C PHE A 178 2.45 5.67 1.92
N GLN A 179 1.54 6.64 1.99
CA GLN A 179 1.00 7.10 3.27
C GLN A 179 -0.50 7.35 3.23
N SER A 180 -1.18 7.14 4.35
CA SER A 180 -2.62 7.34 4.50
C SER A 180 -2.94 8.01 5.83
N PHE A 181 -4.00 8.83 5.86
CA PHE A 181 -4.57 9.37 7.09
C PHE A 181 -5.32 8.32 7.92
N GLN A 182 -5.61 7.15 7.34
CA GLN A 182 -6.25 6.05 8.06
C GLN A 182 -5.20 5.22 8.83
N THR A 183 -5.58 4.75 10.01
CA THR A 183 -4.81 3.77 10.79
C THR A 183 -4.90 2.39 10.14
N ASP A 184 -3.80 1.65 10.13
CA ASP A 184 -3.66 0.30 9.54
C ASP A 184 -4.25 0.18 8.10
N ALA A 185 -3.99 1.20 7.28
CA ALA A 185 -4.64 1.38 5.98
C ALA A 185 -4.25 0.35 4.89
N PHE A 186 -3.16 -0.41 5.08
CA PHE A 186 -2.55 -1.20 4.02
C PHE A 186 -2.55 -2.69 4.37
N SER A 187 -3.56 -3.39 3.84
CA SER A 187 -3.64 -4.84 3.90
C SER A 187 -2.40 -5.52 3.30
N GLU A 188 -2.18 -6.79 3.63
CA GLU A 188 -1.04 -7.53 3.10
C GLU A 188 -1.09 -7.63 1.57
N GLY A 189 -2.27 -7.85 0.98
CA GLY A 189 -2.45 -7.84 -0.47
C GLY A 189 -2.03 -6.52 -1.11
N ARG A 190 -2.48 -5.41 -0.53
CA ARG A 190 -2.15 -4.06 -1.00
C ARG A 190 -0.65 -3.77 -0.90
N ARG A 191 0.00 -4.20 0.19
CA ARG A 191 1.46 -4.06 0.35
C ARG A 191 2.24 -4.88 -0.68
N ARG A 192 1.79 -6.09 -1.06
CA ARG A 192 2.43 -6.88 -2.13
C ARG A 192 2.42 -6.15 -3.48
N VAL A 193 1.36 -5.41 -3.79
CA VAL A 193 1.27 -4.60 -5.02
C VAL A 193 2.20 -3.40 -4.96
N MET A 194 2.25 -2.71 -3.82
CA MET A 194 3.22 -1.63 -3.58
C MET A 194 4.66 -2.12 -3.71
N ASP A 195 4.97 -3.30 -3.17
CA ASP A 195 6.28 -3.94 -3.30
C ASP A 195 6.61 -4.24 -4.78
N ALA A 196 5.64 -4.78 -5.53
CA ALA A 196 5.81 -5.06 -6.95
C ALA A 196 6.04 -3.77 -7.77
N LEU A 197 5.27 -2.71 -7.50
CA LEU A 197 5.46 -1.39 -8.13
C LEU A 197 6.86 -0.80 -7.84
N ALA A 198 7.32 -0.88 -6.59
CA ALA A 198 8.67 -0.47 -6.21
C ALA A 198 9.74 -1.33 -6.90
N GLY A 199 9.49 -2.64 -7.03
CA GLY A 199 10.34 -3.56 -7.78
C GLY A 199 10.46 -3.19 -9.26
N LEU A 200 9.36 -2.82 -9.92
CA LEU A 200 9.35 -2.36 -11.32
C LEU A 200 10.14 -1.05 -11.50
N MET A 201 10.01 -0.11 -10.56
CA MET A 201 10.84 1.09 -10.58
C MET A 201 12.32 0.74 -10.40
N SER A 202 12.63 -0.18 -9.48
CA SER A 202 14.00 -0.62 -9.19
C SER A 202 14.69 -1.24 -10.40
N THR A 203 13.98 -2.04 -11.21
CA THR A 203 14.54 -2.61 -12.44
C THR A 203 14.81 -1.55 -13.50
N CYS A 204 14.00 -0.48 -13.55
CA CYS A 204 14.17 0.61 -14.52
C CYS A 204 15.27 1.61 -14.14
N MET A 205 15.50 1.82 -12.84
CA MET A 205 16.60 2.68 -12.34
C MET A 205 17.99 2.13 -12.67
N GLY A 206 18.10 0.82 -12.93
CA GLY A 206 19.36 0.15 -13.28
C GLY A 206 20.08 -0.43 -12.05
N SER A 207 20.61 -1.64 -12.22
CA SER A 207 21.39 -2.37 -11.21
C SER A 207 22.62 -1.59 -10.76
N PRO A 208 23.05 -1.73 -9.48
CA PRO A 208 24.38 -1.26 -9.09
C PRO A 208 25.41 -1.84 -10.05
N ASP A 209 26.31 -0.98 -10.52
CA ASP A 209 27.42 -1.31 -11.38
C ASP A 209 28.12 -2.61 -10.90
N PRO A 210 28.26 -3.64 -11.75
CA PRO A 210 28.97 -4.88 -11.39
C PRO A 210 30.44 -4.65 -10.97
N SER A 211 30.99 -3.45 -11.19
CA SER A 211 32.30 -3.02 -10.67
C SER A 211 32.35 -2.83 -9.14
N GLN A 212 31.21 -2.80 -8.44
CA GLN A 212 31.12 -2.60 -6.99
C GLN A 212 30.93 -3.90 -6.18
N ARG A 213 31.52 -5.02 -6.60
CA ARG A 213 31.68 -6.19 -5.70
C ARG A 213 32.99 -6.06 -4.92
N PRO A 214 33.00 -6.35 -3.60
CA PRO A 214 34.21 -6.38 -2.80
C PRO A 214 35.19 -7.46 -3.26
#